data_AF-A0A288QVB3-F1
#
_entry.id   AF-A0A288QVB3-F1
#
_cell.length_a   1.000
_cell.length_b   1.000
_cell.length_c   1.000
_cell.angle_alpha   90.00
_cell.angle_beta   90.00
_cell.angle_gamma   90.00
#
_symmetry.space_group_name_H-M   'P 1'
#
loop_
_entity.id
_entity.type
_entity.pdbx_description
1 polymer ?
#
loop_
_entity_poly.entity_id
_entity_poly.type
_entity_poly.pdbx_seq_one_letter_code
_entity_poly.pdbx_strand_id
1 'polypeptide(L)'
;MRQITQHGTAIELAFDQAGLPGYAITAATEVVIPSVLSNQFLKGLNILTVGKQLKGLRDNPALQTVLAPVTVPTGITITTSDEEYITLVNADAFVQHKRLLLANPVVSGENIEVQFINLGLKDIKIKAGDVIATAIINQAVR
;
A
#
# COMPACT_ATOMS: atom_id res chain seq x y z
N MET A 1 -26.14 0.84 9.78
CA MET A 1 -24.94 1.25 9.02
C MET A 1 -23.76 1.22 9.98
N ARG A 2 -22.61 0.67 9.58
CA ARG A 2 -21.41 0.62 10.45
C ARG A 2 -20.89 2.05 10.69
N GLN A 3 -20.31 2.30 11.85
CA GLN A 3 -19.68 3.58 12.13
C GLN A 3 -18.32 3.62 11.41
N ILE A 4 -18.19 4.56 10.47
CA ILE A 4 -16.96 4.81 9.74
C ILE A 4 -16.61 6.28 9.94
N THR A 5 -15.34 6.53 10.22
CA THR A 5 -14.83 7.89 10.41
C THR A 5 -13.61 8.11 9.55
N GLN A 6 -13.39 9.35 9.12
CA GLN A 6 -12.15 9.79 8.52
C GLN A 6 -11.64 10.98 9.33
N HIS A 7 -10.43 10.85 9.89
CA HIS A 7 -9.85 11.83 10.82
C HIS A 7 -10.82 12.20 11.97
N GLY A 8 -11.56 11.21 12.48
CA GLY A 8 -12.51 11.40 13.59
C GLY A 8 -13.87 11.97 13.20
N THR A 9 -14.09 12.32 11.93
CA THR A 9 -15.39 12.80 11.43
C THR A 9 -16.16 11.63 10.83
N ALA A 10 -17.44 11.47 11.18
CA ALA A 10 -18.28 10.42 10.62
C ALA A 10 -18.49 10.64 9.11
N ILE A 11 -18.32 9.57 8.32
CA ILE A 11 -18.47 9.59 6.86
C ILE A 11 -19.22 8.36 6.36
N GLU A 12 -19.77 8.47 5.16
CA GLU A 12 -20.22 7.31 4.38
C GLU A 12 -19.16 6.98 3.33
N LEU A 13 -18.65 5.75 3.36
CA LEU A 13 -17.77 5.26 2.29
C LEU A 13 -18.60 4.66 1.17
N ALA A 14 -18.25 4.98 -0.07
CA ALA A 14 -18.84 4.35 -1.23
C ALA A 14 -18.48 2.86 -1.27
N PHE A 15 -19.43 2.04 -1.69
CA PHE A 15 -19.12 0.68 -2.12
C PHE A 15 -18.22 0.72 -3.34
N ASP A 16 -17.26 -0.20 -3.38
CA ASP A 16 -16.32 -0.31 -4.47
C ASP A 16 -17.06 -0.55 -5.80
N GLN A 17 -16.74 0.29 -6.79
CA GLN A 17 -17.34 0.24 -8.13
C GLN A 17 -16.81 -0.95 -8.94
N ALA A 18 -15.74 -1.62 -8.49
CA ALA A 18 -15.20 -2.82 -9.13
C ALA A 18 -16.04 -4.09 -8.86
N GLY A 19 -17.15 -3.99 -8.13
CA GLY A 19 -18.08 -5.11 -7.90
C GLY A 19 -17.67 -6.04 -6.74
N LEU A 20 -16.64 -5.68 -5.98
CA LEU A 20 -16.28 -6.38 -4.75
C LEU A 20 -17.18 -5.91 -3.59
N PRO A 21 -17.64 -6.83 -2.71
CA PRO A 21 -18.39 -6.46 -1.51
C PRO A 21 -17.43 -5.81 -0.50
N GLY A 22 -17.28 -4.50 -0.57
CA GLY A 22 -16.40 -3.75 0.34
C GLY A 22 -16.46 -2.24 0.14
N TYR A 23 -15.79 -1.53 1.05
CA TYR A 23 -15.70 -0.07 1.04
C TYR A 23 -14.45 0.39 0.30
N ALA A 24 -14.60 1.35 -0.60
CA ALA A 24 -13.45 1.96 -1.27
C ALA A 24 -12.63 2.77 -0.26
N ILE A 25 -11.33 2.49 -0.20
CA ILE A 25 -10.35 3.18 0.64
C ILE A 25 -9.57 4.15 -0.23
N THR A 26 -9.58 5.42 0.16
CA THR A 26 -8.90 6.50 -0.55
C THR A 26 -7.66 6.98 0.20
N ALA A 27 -6.63 7.39 -0.52
CA ALA A 27 -5.47 8.05 0.06
C ALA A 27 -5.84 9.41 0.65
N ALA A 28 -5.42 9.70 1.88
CA ALA A 28 -5.62 11.01 2.52
C ALA A 28 -4.65 12.07 1.98
N THR A 29 -3.43 11.65 1.63
CA THR A 29 -2.35 12.54 1.18
C THR A 29 -1.68 12.01 -0.07
N GLU A 30 -0.98 12.90 -0.76
CA GLU A 30 -0.13 12.53 -1.89
C GLU A 30 1.12 11.79 -1.40
N VAL A 31 1.40 10.63 -1.98
CA VAL A 31 2.54 9.77 -1.62
C VAL A 31 3.23 9.27 -2.88
N VAL A 32 4.57 9.20 -2.85
CA VAL A 32 5.37 8.59 -3.91
C VAL A 32 5.90 7.25 -3.42
N ILE A 33 5.59 6.19 -4.16
CA ILE A 33 6.12 4.86 -3.91
C ILE A 33 7.34 4.68 -4.83
N PRO A 34 8.56 4.66 -4.28
CA PRO A 34 9.79 4.59 -5.06
C PRO A 34 9.91 3.23 -5.72
N SER A 35 10.39 3.21 -6.96
CA SER A 35 10.81 1.98 -7.63
C SER A 35 12.14 1.48 -7.11
N VAL A 36 12.43 0.21 -7.38
CA VAL A 36 13.74 -0.39 -7.11
C VAL A 36 14.87 0.45 -7.71
N LEU A 37 14.69 0.94 -8.95
CA LEU A 37 15.68 1.74 -9.68
C LEU A 37 15.92 3.13 -9.08
N SER A 38 15.02 3.62 -8.23
CA SER A 38 15.19 4.90 -7.53
C SER A 38 16.16 4.83 -6.35
N ASN A 39 16.58 3.63 -5.95
CA ASN A 39 17.58 3.43 -4.90
C ASN A 39 18.92 4.09 -5.27
N GLN A 40 19.54 4.77 -4.30
CA GLN A 40 20.79 5.50 -4.50
C GLN A 40 21.95 4.60 -4.94
N PHE A 41 21.98 3.34 -4.48
CA PHE A 41 22.99 2.37 -4.90
C PHE A 41 22.95 2.13 -6.41
N LEU A 42 21.75 1.95 -6.98
CA LEU A 42 21.59 1.68 -8.41
C LEU A 42 21.88 2.92 -9.28
N LYS A 43 21.57 4.12 -8.77
CA LYS A 43 21.94 5.38 -9.45
C LYS A 43 23.45 5.59 -9.57
N GLY A 44 24.24 4.99 -8.67
CA GLY A 44 25.70 5.06 -8.65
C GLY A 44 26.42 3.94 -9.39
N LEU A 45 25.71 3.04 -10.08
CA LEU A 45 26.33 1.97 -10.86
C LEU A 45 26.90 2.52 -12.16
N ASN A 46 28.21 2.34 -12.35
CA ASN A 46 28.90 2.59 -13.63
C ASN A 46 29.28 1.25 -14.25
N ILE A 47 29.07 1.08 -15.56
CA ILE A 47 29.37 -0.16 -16.30
C ILE A 47 30.80 -0.68 -16.08
N LEU A 48 31.75 0.24 -15.84
CA LEU A 48 33.15 -0.07 -15.59
C LEU A 48 33.41 -0.58 -14.16
N THR A 49 32.55 -0.25 -13.20
CA THR A 49 32.70 -0.58 -11.77
C THR A 49 31.70 -1.61 -11.27
N VAL A 50 30.68 -1.96 -12.07
CA VAL A 50 29.62 -2.95 -11.74
C VAL A 50 30.23 -4.24 -11.18
N GLY A 51 31.24 -4.84 -11.82
CA GLY A 51 31.83 -6.09 -11.34
C GLY A 51 32.43 -6.02 -9.93
N LYS A 52 32.92 -4.84 -9.51
CA LYS A 52 33.42 -4.61 -8.14
C LYS A 52 32.28 -4.26 -7.17
N GLN A 53 31.33 -3.44 -7.61
CA GLN A 53 30.18 -3.00 -6.80
C GLN A 53 29.16 -4.13 -6.54
N LEU A 54 29.13 -5.16 -7.38
CA LEU A 54 28.31 -6.37 -7.17
C LEU A 54 28.89 -7.31 -6.10
N LYS A 55 30.18 -7.17 -5.73
CA LYS A 55 30.74 -7.94 -4.61
C LYS A 55 30.17 -7.41 -3.29
N GLY A 56 29.58 -8.29 -2.48
CA GLY A 56 28.93 -7.92 -1.22
C GLY A 56 27.56 -7.25 -1.38
N LEU A 57 26.93 -7.36 -2.56
CA LEU A 57 25.61 -6.78 -2.83
C LEU A 57 24.57 -7.17 -1.77
N ARG A 58 24.55 -8.44 -1.37
CA ARG A 58 23.59 -8.98 -0.39
C ARG A 58 23.74 -8.39 1.00
N ASP A 59 24.92 -7.91 1.34
CA ASP A 59 25.24 -7.37 2.67
C ASP A 59 25.17 -5.83 2.68
N ASN A 60 24.83 -5.21 1.55
CA ASN A 60 24.77 -3.76 1.45
C ASN A 60 23.53 -3.22 2.19
N PRO A 61 23.70 -2.37 3.23
CA PRO A 61 22.58 -1.83 4.00
C PRO A 61 21.63 -0.98 3.16
N ALA A 62 22.14 -0.28 2.14
CA ALA A 62 21.33 0.54 1.25
C ALA A 62 20.38 -0.30 0.37
N LEU A 63 20.67 -1.58 0.17
CA LEU A 63 19.84 -2.48 -0.63
C LEU A 63 18.77 -3.21 0.19
N GLN A 64 18.90 -3.25 1.51
CA GLN A 64 17.91 -3.91 2.39
C GLN A 64 16.56 -3.19 2.40
N THR A 65 16.54 -1.90 2.06
CA THR A 65 15.32 -1.07 2.06
C THR A 65 14.68 -0.93 0.68
N VAL A 66 15.25 -1.54 -0.35
CA VAL A 66 14.80 -1.42 -1.75
C VAL A 66 13.35 -1.86 -1.95
N LEU A 67 12.92 -2.87 -1.20
CA LEU A 67 11.55 -3.41 -1.24
C LEU A 67 10.80 -3.11 0.07
N ALA A 68 11.25 -2.11 0.83
CA ALA A 68 10.54 -1.69 2.03
C ALA A 68 9.14 -1.19 1.64
N PRO A 69 8.08 -1.65 2.33
CA PRO A 69 6.74 -1.15 2.09
C PRO A 69 6.65 0.35 2.36
N VAL A 70 5.92 1.06 1.53
CA VAL A 70 5.57 2.47 1.74
C VAL A 70 4.13 2.58 2.21
N THR A 71 3.96 3.21 3.37
CA THR A 71 2.68 3.50 3.98
C THR A 71 1.98 4.65 3.26
N VAL A 72 0.73 4.42 2.87
CA VAL A 72 -0.19 5.43 2.33
C VAL A 72 -1.26 5.69 3.40
N PRO A 73 -1.26 6.88 4.02
CA PRO A 73 -2.26 7.25 5.02
C PRO A 73 -3.64 7.36 4.39
N THR A 74 -4.67 6.90 5.10
CA THR A 74 -6.07 7.03 4.67
C THR A 74 -6.90 7.91 5.62
N GLY A 75 -6.50 7.94 6.90
CA GLY A 75 -7.27 8.57 7.97
C GLY A 75 -8.56 7.84 8.32
N ILE A 76 -8.85 6.70 7.69
CA ILE A 76 -10.11 5.97 7.84
C ILE A 76 -10.03 5.04 9.04
N THR A 77 -11.08 5.07 9.85
CA THR A 77 -11.34 4.10 10.92
C THR A 77 -12.72 3.49 10.69
N ILE A 78 -12.78 2.16 10.71
CA ILE A 78 -13.99 1.35 10.58
C ILE A 78 -14.16 0.61 11.91
N THR A 79 -15.25 0.88 12.63
CA THR A 79 -15.54 0.12 13.86
C THR A 79 -15.90 -1.32 13.51
N THR A 80 -15.12 -2.28 14.04
CA THR A 80 -15.33 -3.73 13.93
C THR A 80 -15.65 -4.33 15.29
N SER A 81 -16.42 -5.42 15.31
CA SER A 81 -16.62 -6.25 16.50
C SER A 81 -15.45 -7.22 16.74
N ASP A 82 -15.40 -7.86 17.91
CA ASP A 82 -14.34 -8.82 18.30
C ASP A 82 -14.26 -10.08 17.43
N GLU A 83 -15.29 -10.34 16.62
CA GLU A 83 -15.36 -11.47 15.70
C GLU A 83 -15.18 -11.04 14.25
N GLU A 84 -14.78 -9.79 14.01
CA GLU A 84 -14.59 -9.25 12.67
C GLU A 84 -13.14 -8.84 12.43
N TYR A 85 -12.69 -9.01 11.18
CA TYR A 85 -11.41 -8.49 10.73
C TYR A 85 -11.55 -7.89 9.33
N ILE A 86 -10.62 -7.01 8.97
CA ILE A 86 -10.63 -6.33 7.68
C ILE A 86 -9.56 -6.93 6.80
N THR A 87 -9.98 -7.37 5.61
CA THR A 87 -9.08 -7.70 4.51
C THR A 87 -9.05 -6.55 3.53
N LEU A 88 -7.84 -6.10 3.21
CA LEU A 88 -7.60 -5.14 2.15
C LEU A 88 -7.34 -5.90 0.85
N VAL A 89 -8.02 -5.48 -0.20
CA VAL A 89 -7.79 -5.93 -1.58
C VAL A 89 -7.33 -4.73 -2.39
N ASN A 90 -6.28 -4.90 -3.20
CA ASN A 90 -5.83 -3.81 -4.06
C ASN A 90 -6.90 -3.42 -5.07
N ALA A 91 -6.99 -2.13 -5.38
CA ALA A 91 -7.69 -1.71 -6.59
C ALA A 91 -7.02 -2.38 -7.81
N ASP A 92 -7.80 -2.99 -8.71
CA ASP A 92 -7.28 -3.81 -9.82
C ASP A 92 -6.20 -3.09 -10.65
N ALA A 93 -6.39 -1.79 -10.88
CA ALA A 93 -5.45 -0.97 -11.64
C ALA A 93 -4.06 -0.88 -10.97
N PHE A 94 -3.97 -0.99 -9.66
CA PHE A 94 -2.71 -0.89 -8.91
C PHE A 94 -1.85 -2.14 -9.08
N VAL A 95 -2.47 -3.32 -9.15
CA VAL A 95 -1.75 -4.58 -9.44
C VAL A 95 -1.46 -4.70 -10.93
N GLN A 96 -2.49 -4.58 -11.76
CA GLN A 96 -2.41 -4.91 -13.19
C GLN A 96 -1.63 -3.88 -14.01
N HIS A 97 -1.67 -2.60 -13.65
CA HIS A 97 -1.02 -1.53 -14.43
C HIS A 97 0.15 -0.90 -13.70
N LYS A 98 0.10 -0.81 -12.36
CA LYS A 98 1.14 -0.14 -11.57
C LYS A 98 2.13 -1.10 -10.90
N ARG A 99 1.94 -2.42 -10.95
CA ARG A 99 2.86 -3.42 -10.33
C ARG A 99 3.08 -3.16 -8.83
N LEU A 100 2.05 -2.63 -8.14
CA LEU A 100 2.08 -2.45 -6.70
C LEU A 100 1.55 -3.71 -6.00
N LEU A 101 2.34 -4.23 -5.07
CA LEU A 101 1.96 -5.34 -4.21
C LEU A 101 1.48 -4.80 -2.85
N LEU A 102 0.38 -5.34 -2.34
CA LEU A 102 -0.09 -5.03 -0.99
C LEU A 102 0.79 -5.75 0.03
N ALA A 103 1.40 -5.00 0.96
CA ALA A 103 2.25 -5.57 2.00
C ALA A 103 1.46 -5.95 3.27
N ASN A 104 0.31 -5.32 3.50
CA ASN A 104 -0.52 -5.53 4.68
C ASN A 104 -1.98 -5.88 4.30
N PRO A 105 -2.24 -7.10 3.81
CA PRO A 105 -3.58 -7.50 3.34
C PRO A 105 -4.61 -7.64 4.47
N VAL A 106 -4.19 -7.66 5.73
CA VAL A 106 -5.09 -7.73 6.90
C VAL A 106 -4.73 -6.59 7.84
N VAL A 107 -5.75 -5.86 8.29
CA VAL A 107 -5.59 -4.68 9.16
C VAL A 107 -6.64 -4.69 10.27
N SER A 108 -6.35 -3.96 11.35
CA SER A 108 -7.37 -3.58 12.33
C SER A 108 -8.25 -2.46 11.76
N GLY A 109 -9.43 -2.27 12.35
CA GLY A 109 -10.34 -1.21 11.97
C GLY A 109 -9.87 0.21 12.29
N GLU A 110 -8.84 0.37 13.13
CA GLU A 110 -8.37 1.68 13.60
C GLU A 110 -7.25 2.23 12.72
N ASN A 111 -7.38 3.50 12.29
CA ASN A 111 -6.37 4.23 11.53
C ASN A 111 -5.79 3.39 10.38
N ILE A 112 -6.66 2.88 9.51
CA ILE A 112 -6.30 1.99 8.43
C ILE A 112 -5.21 2.66 7.57
N GLU A 113 -4.08 1.99 7.46
CA GLU A 113 -2.99 2.36 6.57
C GLU A 113 -2.86 1.31 5.48
N VAL A 114 -2.59 1.73 4.25
CA VAL A 114 -2.37 0.79 3.13
C VAL A 114 -0.89 0.84 2.76
N GLN A 115 -0.22 -0.30 2.78
CA GLN A 115 1.21 -0.39 2.51
C GLN A 115 1.45 -1.07 1.17
N PHE A 116 2.25 -0.42 0.33
CA PHE A 116 2.58 -0.95 -0.99
C PHE A 116 4.08 -1.17 -1.17
N ILE A 117 4.42 -2.24 -1.89
CA ILE A 117 5.75 -2.46 -2.45
C ILE A 117 5.67 -2.23 -3.96
N ASN A 118 6.54 -1.38 -4.49
CA ASN A 118 6.66 -1.14 -5.92
C ASN A 118 7.59 -2.16 -6.57
N LEU A 119 7.00 -3.10 -7.32
CA LEU A 119 7.73 -4.08 -8.11
C LEU A 119 7.99 -3.61 -9.56
N GLY A 120 7.58 -2.38 -9.88
CA GLY A 120 7.82 -1.73 -11.15
C GLY A 120 9.19 -1.03 -11.23
N LEU A 121 9.51 -0.57 -12.44
CA LEU A 121 10.77 0.13 -12.75
C LEU A 121 10.65 1.66 -12.66
N LYS A 122 9.45 2.19 -12.38
CA LYS A 122 9.18 3.63 -12.30
C LYS A 122 8.52 3.95 -10.97
N ASP A 123 8.83 5.13 -10.45
CA ASP A 123 8.17 5.65 -9.27
C ASP A 123 6.69 5.86 -9.56
N ILE A 124 5.85 5.59 -8.57
CA ILE A 124 4.41 5.70 -8.70
C ILE A 124 3.92 6.77 -7.75
N LYS A 125 3.20 7.73 -8.32
CA LYS A 125 2.59 8.82 -7.60
C LYS A 125 1.13 8.47 -7.31
N ILE A 126 0.77 8.45 -6.03
CA ILE A 126 -0.60 8.33 -5.55
C ILE A 126 -1.03 9.73 -5.13
N LYS A 127 -2.16 10.20 -5.65
CA LYS A 127 -2.74 11.50 -5.29
C LYS A 127 -3.71 11.33 -4.12
N ALA A 128 -3.88 12.40 -3.34
CA ALA A 128 -4.96 12.45 -2.36
C ALA A 128 -6.31 12.24 -3.06
N GLY A 129 -7.16 11.39 -2.49
CA GLY A 129 -8.45 10.99 -3.05
C GLY A 129 -8.40 9.81 -4.04
N ASP A 130 -7.22 9.34 -4.45
CA ASP A 130 -7.13 8.12 -5.26
C ASP A 130 -7.67 6.92 -4.47
N VAL A 131 -8.53 6.10 -5.09
CA VAL A 131 -8.94 4.80 -4.54
C VAL A 131 -7.75 3.84 -4.64
N ILE A 132 -7.26 3.38 -3.50
CA ILE A 132 -6.03 2.57 -3.40
C ILE A 132 -6.32 1.11 -3.04
N ALA A 133 -7.40 0.85 -2.31
CA ALA A 133 -7.79 -0.47 -1.87
C ALA A 133 -9.30 -0.57 -1.61
N THR A 134 -9.78 -1.80 -1.46
CA THR A 134 -11.13 -2.12 -1.04
C THR A 134 -11.05 -2.87 0.29
N ALA A 135 -11.72 -2.32 1.30
CA ALA A 135 -11.82 -2.94 2.63
C ALA A 135 -13.02 -3.87 2.67
N ILE A 136 -12.75 -5.17 2.81
CA ILE A 136 -13.74 -6.23 2.98
C ILE A 136 -13.75 -6.61 4.46
N ILE A 137 -14.93 -6.58 5.08
CA ILE A 137 -15.10 -6.93 6.49
C ILE A 137 -15.58 -8.37 6.56
N ASN A 138 -14.76 -9.22 7.16
CA ASN A 138 -15.01 -10.64 7.31
C ASN A 138 -15.41 -10.97 8.74
N GLN A 139 -16.35 -11.90 8.91
CA GLN A 139 -16.67 -12.47 10.21
C GLN A 139 -15.85 -13.76 10.40
N ALA A 140 -15.10 -13.84 11.48
CA ALA A 140 -14.38 -15.03 11.88
C ALA A 140 -15.38 -16.07 12.43
N VAL A 141 -15.28 -17.31 11.94
CA VAL A 141 -15.98 -18.44 12.53
C VAL A 141 -15.10 -18.98 13.67
N ARG A 142 -15.68 -19.10 14.87
CA ARG A 142 -15.04 -19.73 16.04
C ARG A 142 -15.40 -21.21 16.12
#